data_AF-A0A966QCV7-F1
#
_entry.id   AF-A0A966QCV7-F1
#
_cell.length_a   1.000
_cell.length_b   1.000
_cell.length_c   1.000
_cell.angle_alpha   90.00
_cell.angle_beta   90.00
_cell.angle_gamma   90.00
#
_symmetry.space_group_name_H-M   'P 1'
#
loop_
_entity.id
_entity.type
_entity.pdbx_description
1 polymer ?
#
loop_
_entity_poly.entity_id
_entity_poly.type
_entity_poly.pdbx_seq_one_letter_code
_entity_poly.pdbx_strand_id
1 'polypeptide(L)'
;MALRDLCPALAGKTYFNYGGQGPLPAPSLEAITATWRQIQELGPFTGDVWPLVERTTARLRLQLGHWFGVGSHRVAFSENVTSG
;
A
#
# COMPACT_ATOMS: atom_id res chain seq x y z
N MET A 1 20.66 -1.82 3.06
CA MET A 1 20.12 -2.09 1.71
C MET A 1 19.46 -0.82 1.21
N ALA A 2 19.82 -0.35 0.01
CA ALA A 2 19.24 0.88 -0.53
C ALA A 2 17.85 0.60 -1.11
N LEU A 3 16.97 1.61 -1.15
CA LEU A 3 15.64 1.49 -1.77
C LEU A 3 15.71 0.99 -3.22
N ARG A 4 16.77 1.37 -3.96
CA ARG A 4 17.00 0.92 -5.33
C ARG A 4 17.10 -0.61 -5.42
N ASP A 5 17.77 -1.25 -4.46
CA ASP A 5 17.97 -2.70 -4.43
C ASP A 5 16.66 -3.45 -4.22
N LEU A 6 15.68 -2.79 -3.60
CA LEU A 6 14.33 -3.31 -3.40
C LEU A 6 13.44 -3.18 -4.64
N CYS A 7 13.88 -2.53 -5.71
CA CYS A 7 13.06 -2.25 -6.88
C CYS A 7 13.62 -2.98 -8.13
N PRO A 8 13.23 -4.26 -8.37
CA PRO A 8 13.76 -5.06 -9.48
C PRO A 8 13.59 -4.40 -10.85
N ALA A 9 12.53 -3.60 -11.04
CA ALA A 9 12.26 -2.88 -12.28
C ALA A 9 13.35 -1.87 -12.67
N LEU A 10 14.21 -1.46 -11.73
CA LEU A 10 15.35 -0.57 -11.97
C LEU A 10 16.61 -1.30 -12.44
N ALA A 11 16.65 -2.63 -12.36
CA ALA A 11 17.79 -3.42 -12.82
C ALA A 11 17.96 -3.27 -14.34
N GLY A 12 19.17 -2.88 -14.76
CA GLY A 12 19.51 -2.69 -16.17
C GLY A 12 18.79 -1.53 -16.88
N LYS A 13 18.13 -0.62 -16.14
CA LYS A 13 17.38 0.49 -16.71
C LYS A 13 17.70 1.82 -16.03
N THR A 14 17.74 2.88 -16.84
CA THR A 14 17.73 4.27 -16.35
C THR A 14 16.30 4.79 -16.42
N TYR A 15 15.59 4.65 -15.31
CA TYR A 15 14.17 5.00 -15.22
C TYR A 15 13.99 6.48 -14.86
N PHE A 16 13.17 7.21 -15.61
CA PHE A 16 12.87 8.64 -15.35
C PHE A 16 11.37 8.95 -15.24
N ASN A 17 10.49 7.96 -15.42
CA ASN A 17 9.03 8.16 -15.46
C ASN A 17 8.35 8.08 -14.08
N TYR A 18 9.04 8.50 -13.02
CA TYR A 18 8.56 8.40 -11.63
C TYR A 18 7.26 9.18 -11.39
N GLY A 19 7.03 10.27 -12.13
CA GLY A 19 5.80 11.07 -12.03
C GLY A 19 4.55 10.40 -12.62
N GLY A 20 4.71 9.38 -13.47
CA GLY A 20 3.60 8.58 -13.97
C GLY A 20 3.29 7.43 -13.01
N GLN A 21 4.25 6.52 -12.82
CA GLN A 21 4.13 5.41 -11.88
C GLN A 21 5.52 5.01 -11.37
N GLY A 22 5.71 5.00 -10.06
CA GLY A 22 6.97 4.55 -9.47
C GLY A 22 7.18 3.03 -9.61
N PRO A 23 8.44 2.55 -9.67
CA PRO A 23 8.74 1.13 -9.57
C PRO A 23 8.29 0.59 -8.20
N LEU A 24 7.58 -0.54 -8.20
CA LEU A 24 7.07 -1.16 -6.96
C LEU A 24 8.23 -1.84 -6.19
N PRO A 25 8.48 -1.47 -4.92
CA PRO A 25 9.43 -2.18 -4.08
C PRO A 25 8.94 -3.61 -3.76
N ALA A 26 9.86 -4.57 -3.69
CA ALA A 26 9.57 -5.97 -3.39
C ALA A 26 8.77 -6.16 -2.09
N PRO A 27 9.06 -5.46 -0.97
CA PRO A 27 8.26 -5.59 0.26
C PRO A 27 6.79 -5.19 0.07
N SER A 28 6.49 -4.23 -0.82
CA SER A 28 5.12 -3.83 -1.11
C SER A 28 4.37 -4.93 -1.87
N LEU A 29 5.03 -5.56 -2.85
CA LEU A 29 4.45 -6.70 -3.58
C LEU A 29 4.19 -7.88 -2.64
N GLU A 30 5.16 -8.20 -1.78
CA GLU A 30 5.04 -9.26 -0.77
C GLU A 30 3.85 -9.02 0.17
N ALA A 31 3.67 -7.78 0.66
CA ALA A 31 2.54 -7.42 1.51
C ALA A 31 1.18 -7.58 0.80
N ILE A 32 1.10 -7.18 -0.48
CA ILE A 32 -0.11 -7.37 -1.31
C ILE A 32 -0.41 -8.86 -1.44
N THR A 33 0.58 -9.68 -1.81
CA THR A 33 0.40 -11.12 -1.98
C THR A 33 0.03 -11.81 -0.66
N ALA A 34 0.68 -11.47 0.44
CA ALA A 34 0.35 -12.00 1.77
C ALA A 34 -1.09 -11.66 2.19
N THR A 35 -1.54 -10.44 1.92
CA THR A 35 -2.92 -10.01 2.21
C THR A 35 -3.93 -10.85 1.42
N TRP A 36 -3.69 -11.09 0.12
CA TRP A 36 -4.56 -11.95 -0.68
C TRP A 36 -4.60 -13.41 -0.17
N ARG A 37 -3.47 -13.95 0.30
CA ARG A 37 -3.44 -15.28 0.94
C ARG A 37 -4.29 -15.32 2.21
N GLN A 38 -4.18 -14.30 3.07
CA GLN A 38 -5.02 -14.20 4.26
C GLN A 38 -6.51 -14.09 3.91
N ILE A 39 -6.86 -13.31 2.89
CA ILE A 39 -8.25 -13.20 2.41
C ILE A 39 -8.75 -14.56 1.89
N GLN A 40 -7.90 -15.33 1.21
CA GLN A 40 -8.23 -16.69 0.74
C GLN A 40 -8.50 -17.65 1.90
N GLU A 41 -7.75 -17.54 3.00
CA GLU A 41 -7.92 -18.37 4.20
C GLU A 41 -9.15 -17.98 5.03
N LEU A 42 -9.37 -16.67 5.25
CA LEU A 42 -10.50 -16.14 6.03
C LEU A 42 -11.82 -16.19 5.26
N GLY A 43 -11.75 -16.34 3.94
CA GLY A 43 -12.86 -16.19 3.02
C GLY A 43 -13.03 -14.72 2.59
N PRO A 44 -13.30 -14.45 1.29
CA PRO A 44 -13.32 -13.10 0.75
C PRO A 44 -14.54 -12.28 1.17
N PHE A 45 -15.56 -12.92 1.74
CA PHE A 45 -16.78 -12.28 2.20
C PHE A 45 -17.35 -13.03 3.41
N THR A 46 -16.70 -12.84 4.56
CA THR A 46 -17.04 -13.48 5.84
C THR A 46 -16.96 -12.45 6.96
N GLY A 47 -17.45 -12.78 8.15
CA GLY A 47 -17.22 -11.96 9.34
C GLY A 47 -15.72 -11.78 9.66
N ASP A 48 -14.91 -12.79 9.34
CA ASP A 48 -13.51 -12.89 9.78
C ASP A 48 -12.56 -12.03 8.95
N VAL A 49 -12.91 -11.67 7.70
CA VAL A 49 -12.07 -10.81 6.85
C VAL A 49 -12.21 -9.33 7.20
N TRP A 50 -13.34 -8.89 7.75
CA TRP A 50 -13.55 -7.46 8.05
C TRP A 50 -12.53 -6.88 9.03
N PRO A 51 -12.18 -7.56 10.14
CA PRO A 51 -11.13 -7.08 11.02
C PRO A 51 -9.76 -6.90 10.33
N LEU A 52 -9.43 -7.70 9.31
CA LEU A 52 -8.22 -7.53 8.51
C LEU A 52 -8.27 -6.22 7.70
N VAL A 53 -9.38 -5.97 7.02
CA VAL A 53 -9.59 -4.76 6.21
C VAL A 53 -9.59 -3.50 7.09
N GLU A 54 -10.33 -3.51 8.19
CA GLU A 54 -10.43 -2.39 9.14
C GLU A 54 -9.08 -2.04 9.75
N ARG A 55 -8.33 -3.04 10.24
CA ARG A 55 -6.99 -2.81 10.82
C ARG A 55 -6.01 -2.29 9.77
N THR A 56 -6.04 -2.81 8.55
CA THR A 56 -5.15 -2.40 7.45
C THR A 56 -5.40 -0.93 7.08
N THR A 57 -6.67 -0.58 6.88
CA THR A 57 -7.09 0.78 6.51
C THR A 57 -6.86 1.78 7.66
N ALA A 58 -7.17 1.42 8.90
CA ALA A 58 -6.92 2.28 10.06
C ALA A 58 -5.42 2.55 10.28
N ARG A 59 -4.57 1.52 10.14
CA ARG A 59 -3.12 1.67 10.27
C ARG A 59 -2.53 2.57 9.20
N LEU A 60 -2.93 2.37 7.94
CA LEU A 60 -2.50 3.24 6.85
C LEU A 60 -2.91 4.70 7.10
N ARG A 61 -4.14 4.94 7.56
CA ARG A 61 -4.65 6.29 7.83
C ARG A 61 -3.87 6.98 8.94
N LEU A 62 -3.55 6.25 10.00
CA LEU A 62 -2.72 6.76 11.10
C LEU A 62 -1.31 7.13 10.61
N GLN A 63 -0.68 6.26 9.81
CA GLN A 63 0.65 6.50 9.27
C GLN A 63 0.69 7.72 8.34
N LEU A 64 -0.30 7.86 7.44
CA LEU A 64 -0.41 9.03 6.57
C LEU A 64 -0.69 10.31 7.34
N GLY A 65 -1.59 10.27 8.34
CA GLY A 65 -1.84 11.41 9.21
C GLY A 65 -0.57 11.91 9.90
N HIS A 66 0.24 10.97 10.44
CA HIS A 66 1.55 11.30 11.01
C HIS A 66 2.49 11.92 9.97
N TRP A 67 2.57 11.36 8.75
CA TRP A 67 3.40 11.93 7.68
C TRP A 67 2.98 13.35 7.34
N PHE A 68 1.67 13.58 7.16
CA PHE A 68 1.13 14.87 6.76
C PHE A 68 1.08 15.90 7.90
N GLY A 69 1.33 15.49 9.15
CA GLY A 69 1.20 16.37 10.32
C GLY A 69 -0.24 16.73 10.66
N VAL A 70 -1.22 15.88 10.33
CA VAL A 70 -2.65 16.10 10.58
C VAL A 70 -3.27 14.95 11.35
N GLY A 71 -4.39 15.19 12.03
CA GLY A 71 -5.16 14.11 12.66
C GLY A 71 -5.68 13.10 11.63
N SER A 72 -5.73 11.82 11.98
CA SER A 72 -6.19 10.75 11.08
C SER A 72 -7.61 10.96 10.53
N HIS A 73 -8.48 11.65 11.28
CA HIS A 73 -9.83 12.03 10.84
C HIS A 73 -9.84 13.02 9.65
N ARG A 74 -8.70 13.64 9.31
CA ARG A 74 -8.51 14.53 8.15
C ARG A 74 -7.98 13.82 6.91
N VAL A 75 -7.69 12.53 6.99
CA VAL A 75 -7.20 11.73 5.85
C VAL A 75 -8.36 10.91 5.32
N ALA A 76 -8.65 10.99 4.02
CA ALA A 76 -9.57 10.10 3.31
C ALA A 76 -8.80 9.23 2.30
N PHE A 77 -9.38 8.11 1.89
CA PHE A 77 -8.81 7.25 0.86
C PHE A 77 -9.60 7.39 -0.44
N SER A 78 -8.90 7.65 -1.53
CA SER A 78 -9.39 7.58 -2.91
C SER A 78 -8.44 6.70 -3.73
N GLU A 79 -8.85 6.31 -4.93
CA GLU A 79 -8.05 5.44 -5.81
C GLU A 79 -6.96 6.21 -6.56
N ASN A 80 -7.13 7.53 -6.72
CA ASN A 80 -6.22 8.40 -7.47
C ASN A 80 -6.48 9.89 -7.15
N VAL A 81 -5.66 10.76 -7.75
CA VAL A 81 -5.71 12.22 -7.57
C VAL A 81 -7.01 12.85 -8.09
N THR A 82 -7.56 12.36 -9.20
CA THR A 82 -8.78 12.94 -9.80
C THR A 82 -10.02 12.67 -8.95
N SER A 83 -10.08 11.50 -8.29
CA SER A 83 -11.20 11.11 -7.44
C SER A 83 -11.17 11.76 -6.04
N GLY A 84 -10.03 12.26 -5.58
CA GLY A 84 -9.84 12.82 -4.24
C GLY A 84 -10.05 14.33 -4.18
#